data_AF-A0A7S4LID0-F1
#
_entry.id   AF-A0A7S4LID0-F1
#
_cell.length_a   1.000
_cell.length_b   1.000
_cell.length_c   1.000
_cell.angle_alpha   90.00
_cell.angle_beta   90.00
_cell.angle_gamma   90.00
#
_symmetry.space_group_name_H-M   'P 1'
#
loop_
_entity.id
_entity.type
_entity.pdbx_description
1 polymer ?
#
loop_
_entity_poly.entity_id
_entity_poly.type
_entity_poly.pdbx_seq_one_letter_code
_entity_poly.pdbx_strand_id
1 'polypeptide(L)'
;TTFKTLIGSKREEISGLKRRYDVGLDQLKKTEDEVDQMTQTLELLKPNLLKTAKETEELIATIQKESIDAEKTRSTVSVEEAACNKKADSCKAIRDECEEALKEALPALEMAAKAVSQINKKELGEIRGMAAPSEKIKKVVEAVCVCLEEQPKRVVDPNGKATYDYWETAKKKV
;
A
#
# COMPACT_ATOMS: atom_id res chain seq x y z
N THR A 1 73.96 -38.89 -70.68
CA THR A 1 72.89 -39.09 -69.68
C THR A 1 72.91 -38.01 -68.61
N THR A 2 74.07 -37.63 -68.08
CA THR A 2 74.26 -36.64 -66.99
C THR A 2 73.69 -35.23 -67.24
N PHE A 3 73.83 -34.68 -68.44
CA PHE A 3 73.34 -33.33 -68.78
C PHE A 3 71.81 -33.21 -68.79
N LYS A 4 71.10 -34.25 -69.27
CA LYS A 4 69.63 -34.29 -69.26
C LYS A 4 69.08 -34.29 -67.82
N THR A 5 69.74 -35.02 -66.92
CA THR A 5 69.36 -35.08 -65.50
C THR A 5 69.57 -33.74 -64.79
N LEU A 6 70.69 -33.06 -65.05
CA LEU A 6 70.99 -31.74 -64.46
C LEU A 6 69.98 -30.67 -64.90
N ILE A 7 69.61 -30.62 -66.19
CA ILE A 7 68.57 -29.72 -66.70
C ILE A 7 67.20 -30.02 -66.08
N GLY A 8 66.86 -31.30 -65.92
CA GLY A 8 65.62 -31.71 -65.25
C GLY A 8 65.55 -31.18 -63.82
N SER A 9 66.61 -31.41 -63.04
CA SER A 9 66.73 -30.92 -61.66
C SER A 9 66.65 -29.40 -61.57
N LYS A 10 67.36 -28.66 -62.45
CA LYS A 10 67.28 -27.19 -62.45
C LYS A 10 65.91 -26.65 -62.87
N ARG A 11 65.20 -27.32 -63.78
CA ARG A 11 63.82 -26.96 -64.13
C ARG A 11 62.85 -27.19 -62.97
N GLU A 12 62.99 -28.30 -62.24
CA GLU A 12 62.17 -28.55 -61.05
C GLU A 12 62.44 -27.51 -59.96
N GLU A 13 63.70 -27.15 -59.72
CA GLU A 13 64.08 -26.12 -58.75
C GLU A 13 63.47 -24.75 -59.11
N ILE A 14 63.62 -24.32 -60.37
CA ILE A 14 63.03 -23.07 -60.86
C ILE A 14 61.49 -23.11 -60.81
N SER A 15 60.88 -24.25 -61.16
CA SER A 15 59.42 -24.42 -61.08
C SER A 15 58.93 -24.37 -59.63
N GLY A 16 59.68 -24.93 -58.69
CA GLY A 16 59.38 -24.88 -57.26
C GLY A 16 59.48 -23.46 -56.70
N LEU A 17 60.52 -22.72 -57.09
CA LEU A 17 60.67 -21.30 -56.75
C LEU A 17 59.53 -20.46 -57.33
N LYS A 18 59.20 -20.64 -58.61
CA LYS A 18 58.07 -19.95 -59.25
C LYS A 18 56.76 -20.22 -58.50
N ARG A 19 56.46 -21.49 -58.19
CA ARG A 19 55.26 -21.86 -57.44
C ARG A 19 55.22 -21.22 -56.05
N ARG A 20 56.34 -21.12 -55.35
CA ARG A 20 56.44 -20.42 -54.07
C ARG A 20 56.14 -18.92 -54.21
N TYR A 21 56.69 -18.26 -55.24
CA TYR A 21 56.39 -16.86 -55.50
C TYR A 21 54.93 -16.63 -55.87
N ASP A 22 54.35 -17.48 -56.73
CA ASP A 22 52.95 -17.38 -57.12
C ASP A 22 52.01 -17.53 -55.92
N VAL A 23 52.28 -18.50 -55.03
CA VAL A 23 51.52 -18.69 -53.78
C VAL A 23 51.72 -17.54 -52.81
N GLY A 24 52.95 -17.02 -52.68
CA GLY A 24 53.25 -15.88 -51.81
C GLY A 24 52.55 -14.60 -52.27
N LEU A 25 52.54 -14.33 -53.58
CA LEU A 25 51.83 -13.21 -54.19
C LEU A 25 50.31 -13.32 -54.02
N ASP A 26 49.75 -14.52 -54.20
CA ASP A 26 48.33 -14.77 -53.98
C ASP A 26 47.94 -14.54 -52.52
N GLN A 27 48.76 -15.00 -51.58
CA GLN A 27 48.52 -14.78 -50.15
C GLN A 27 48.63 -13.30 -49.77
N LEU A 28 49.61 -12.57 -50.31
CA LEU A 28 49.76 -11.14 -50.06
C LEU A 28 48.55 -10.36 -50.57
N LYS A 29 48.04 -10.66 -51.78
CA LYS A 29 46.82 -10.04 -52.30
C LYS A 29 45.60 -10.33 -51.43
N LYS A 30 45.41 -11.58 -50.99
CA LYS A 30 44.30 -11.92 -50.09
C LYS A 30 44.37 -11.14 -48.79
N THR A 31 45.55 -11.04 -48.19
CA THR A 31 45.74 -10.28 -46.95
C THR A 31 45.56 -8.77 -47.18
N GLU A 32 45.97 -8.23 -48.33
CA GLU A 32 45.69 -6.84 -48.73
C GLU A 32 44.18 -6.58 -48.78
N ASP A 33 43.42 -7.43 -49.49
CA ASP A 33 41.96 -7.32 -49.58
C ASP A 33 41.27 -7.43 -48.20
N GLU A 34 41.73 -8.34 -47.35
CA GLU A 34 41.22 -8.51 -45.98
C GLU A 34 41.49 -7.28 -45.11
N VAL A 35 42.70 -6.71 -45.18
CA VAL A 35 43.08 -5.51 -44.42
C VAL A 35 42.29 -4.29 -44.90
N ASP A 36 42.05 -4.16 -46.20
CA ASP A 36 41.23 -3.07 -46.74
C ASP A 36 39.78 -3.15 -46.26
N GLN A 37 39.17 -4.34 -46.28
CA GLN A 37 37.82 -4.56 -45.74
C GLN A 37 37.74 -4.24 -44.25
N MET A 38 38.75 -4.65 -43.48
CA MET A 38 38.80 -4.41 -42.04
C MET A 38 38.97 -2.90 -41.74
N THR A 39 39.76 -2.20 -42.55
CA THR A 39 39.97 -0.75 -42.43
C THR A 39 38.68 0.02 -42.71
N GLN A 40 37.96 -0.31 -43.78
CA GLN A 40 36.65 0.29 -44.09
C GLN A 40 35.64 0.05 -42.97
N THR A 41 35.61 -1.17 -42.42
CA THR A 41 34.73 -1.53 -41.30
C THR A 41 35.06 -0.71 -40.05
N LEU A 42 36.35 -0.53 -39.73
CA LEU A 42 36.79 0.28 -38.60
C LEU A 42 36.44 1.76 -38.78
N GLU A 43 36.60 2.31 -39.99
CA GLU A 43 36.21 3.69 -40.31
C GLU A 43 34.71 3.92 -40.11
N LEU A 44 33.87 2.93 -40.46
CA LEU A 44 32.43 3.00 -40.26
C LEU A 44 32.01 2.84 -38.80
N LEU A 45 32.71 2.01 -38.02
CA LEU A 45 32.38 1.76 -36.61
C LEU A 45 32.86 2.87 -35.66
N LYS A 46 33.97 3.55 -35.98
CA LYS A 46 34.50 4.67 -35.18
C LYS A 46 33.47 5.76 -34.85
N PRO A 47 32.71 6.33 -35.80
CA PRO A 47 31.74 7.37 -35.48
C PRO A 47 30.58 6.83 -34.63
N ASN A 48 30.16 5.58 -34.85
CA ASN A 48 29.12 4.95 -34.04
C ASN A 48 29.57 4.78 -32.59
N LEU A 49 30.81 4.34 -32.36
CA LEU A 49 31.40 4.25 -31.02
C LEU A 49 31.39 5.60 -30.30
N LEU A 50 31.87 6.67 -30.96
CA LEU A 50 31.87 8.01 -30.38
C LEU A 50 30.46 8.51 -30.04
N LYS A 51 29.49 8.25 -30.92
CA LYS A 51 28.09 8.60 -30.68
C LYS A 51 27.53 7.86 -29.46
N THR A 52 27.68 6.55 -29.42
CA THR A 52 27.19 5.73 -28.30
C THR A 52 27.88 6.05 -26.98
N ALA A 53 29.18 6.40 -27.00
CA ALA A 53 29.90 6.84 -25.82
C ALA A 53 29.31 8.13 -25.26
N LYS A 54 29.04 9.11 -26.13
CA LYS A 54 28.41 10.38 -25.73
C LYS A 54 27.00 10.18 -25.18
N GLU A 55 26.18 9.38 -25.86
CA GLU A 55 24.82 9.03 -25.39
C GLU A 55 24.87 8.35 -24.02
N THR A 56 25.86 7.48 -23.79
CA THR A 56 26.06 6.80 -22.50
C THR A 56 26.47 7.78 -21.41
N GLU A 57 27.35 8.74 -21.69
CA GLU A 57 27.73 9.80 -20.74
C GLU A 57 26.53 10.67 -20.35
N GLU A 58 25.69 11.06 -21.32
CA GLU A 58 24.46 11.84 -21.08
C GLU A 58 23.45 11.04 -20.22
N LEU A 59 23.32 9.74 -20.49
CA LEU A 59 22.46 8.85 -19.69
C LEU A 59 22.98 8.73 -18.25
N ILE A 60 24.28 8.55 -18.05
CA ILE A 60 24.90 8.47 -16.72
C ILE A 60 24.64 9.75 -15.93
N ALA A 61 24.78 10.92 -16.56
CA ALA A 61 24.50 12.20 -15.92
C ALA A 61 23.02 12.32 -15.50
N THR A 62 22.10 11.83 -16.33
CA THR A 62 20.66 11.82 -16.03
C THR A 62 20.36 10.89 -14.86
N ILE A 63 20.91 9.66 -14.86
CA ILE A 63 20.74 8.69 -13.79
C ILE A 63 21.26 9.24 -12.46
N GLN A 64 22.42 9.93 -12.46
CA GLN A 64 22.95 10.54 -11.24
C GLN A 64 22.00 11.59 -10.67
N LYS A 65 21.42 12.44 -11.52
CA LYS A 65 20.44 13.44 -11.10
C LYS A 65 19.18 12.79 -10.53
N GLU A 66 18.61 11.83 -11.24
CA GLU A 66 17.40 11.11 -10.82
C GLU A 66 17.64 10.34 -9.52
N SER A 67 18.81 9.74 -9.33
CA SER A 67 19.17 9.02 -8.11
C SER A 67 19.21 9.95 -6.89
N ILE A 68 19.68 11.20 -7.05
CA ILE A 68 19.71 12.18 -5.96
C ILE A 68 18.27 12.59 -5.58
N ASP A 69 17.43 12.85 -6.57
CA ASP A 69 16.03 13.23 -6.36
C ASP A 69 15.22 12.07 -5.73
N ALA A 70 15.48 10.84 -6.16
CA ALA A 70 14.88 9.64 -5.59
C ALA A 70 15.28 9.46 -4.11
N GLU A 71 16.56 9.64 -3.77
CA GLU A 71 17.03 9.51 -2.39
C GLU A 71 16.45 10.61 -1.48
N LYS A 72 16.33 11.84 -1.99
CA LYS A 72 15.67 12.94 -1.26
C LYS A 72 14.21 12.62 -0.98
N THR A 73 13.49 12.11 -1.98
CA THR A 73 12.08 11.71 -1.84
C THR A 73 11.95 10.56 -0.86
N ARG A 74 12.80 9.54 -0.96
CA ARG A 74 12.84 8.40 -0.05
C ARG A 74 13.06 8.82 1.40
N SER A 75 14.00 9.74 1.65
CA SER A 75 14.26 10.27 2.98
C SER A 75 13.01 10.96 3.55
N THR A 76 12.32 11.76 2.73
CA THR A 76 11.09 12.46 3.14
C THR A 76 9.98 11.47 3.47
N VAL A 77 9.74 10.50 2.59
CA VAL A 77 8.70 9.47 2.76
C VAL A 77 8.97 8.61 3.99
N SER A 78 10.22 8.25 4.29
CA SER A 78 10.58 7.48 5.48
C SER A 78 10.19 8.20 6.78
N VAL A 79 10.41 9.53 6.84
CA VAL A 79 10.01 10.34 8.01
C VAL A 79 8.49 10.40 8.14
N GLU A 80 7.78 10.60 7.03
CA GLU A 80 6.32 10.65 7.02
C GLU A 80 5.69 9.30 7.36
N GLU A 81 6.25 8.20 6.85
CA GLU A 81 5.83 6.83 7.15
C GLU A 81 5.96 6.54 8.65
N ALA A 82 7.09 6.90 9.27
CA ALA A 82 7.26 6.74 10.71
C ALA A 82 6.24 7.55 11.53
N ALA A 83 5.90 8.77 11.09
CA ALA A 83 4.88 9.58 11.73
C ALA A 83 3.46 9.01 11.54
N CYS A 84 3.16 8.49 10.35
CA CYS A 84 1.88 7.86 10.02
C CYS A 84 1.68 6.58 10.84
N ASN A 85 2.69 5.73 10.93
CA ASN A 85 2.64 4.49 11.72
C ASN A 85 2.37 4.78 13.20
N LYS A 86 3.03 5.78 13.80
CA LYS A 86 2.74 6.20 15.18
C LYS A 86 1.29 6.64 15.38
N LYS A 87 0.73 7.41 14.43
CA LYS A 87 -0.68 7.82 14.49
C LYS A 87 -1.61 6.62 14.31
N ALA A 88 -1.31 5.73 13.38
CA ALA A 88 -2.09 4.52 13.15
C ALA A 88 -2.12 3.63 14.40
N ASP A 89 -0.99 3.47 15.09
CA ASP A 89 -0.91 2.68 16.32
C ASP A 89 -1.70 3.33 17.46
N SER A 90 -1.63 4.65 17.61
CA SER A 90 -2.44 5.39 18.59
C SER A 90 -3.95 5.26 18.29
N CYS A 91 -4.36 5.38 17.02
CA CYS A 91 -5.77 5.21 16.63
C CYS A 91 -6.25 3.77 16.86
N LYS A 92 -5.40 2.77 16.58
CA LYS A 92 -5.73 1.36 16.86
C LYS A 92 -5.91 1.12 18.35
N ALA A 93 -5.02 1.64 19.19
CA ALA A 93 -5.15 1.51 20.64
C ALA A 93 -6.49 2.08 21.15
N ILE A 94 -6.85 3.30 20.72
CA ILE A 94 -8.12 3.93 21.09
C ILE A 94 -9.31 3.11 20.59
N ARG A 95 -9.26 2.64 19.33
CA ARG A 95 -10.32 1.80 18.76
C ARG A 95 -10.49 0.52 19.57
N ASP A 96 -9.39 -0.16 19.86
CA ASP A 96 -9.42 -1.45 20.55
C ASP A 96 -9.96 -1.29 21.98
N GLU A 97 -9.54 -0.24 22.70
CA GLU A 97 -10.11 0.13 24.01
C GLU A 97 -11.63 0.37 23.94
N CYS A 98 -12.09 1.11 22.93
CA CYS A 98 -13.52 1.39 22.73
C CYS A 98 -14.31 0.14 22.34
N GLU A 99 -13.75 -0.72 21.48
CA GLU A 99 -14.38 -1.95 21.05
C GLU A 99 -14.55 -2.94 22.20
N GLU A 100 -13.56 -3.04 23.10
CA GLU A 100 -13.68 -3.89 24.29
C GLU A 100 -14.76 -3.37 25.24
N ALA A 101 -14.80 -2.06 25.51
CA ALA A 101 -15.87 -1.46 26.32
C ALA A 101 -17.26 -1.67 25.69
N LEU A 102 -17.35 -1.57 24.35
CA LEU A 102 -18.59 -1.82 23.64
C LEU A 102 -19.02 -3.29 23.71
N LYS A 103 -18.08 -4.24 23.56
CA LYS A 103 -18.36 -5.68 23.69
C LYS A 103 -18.86 -6.06 25.08
N GLU A 104 -18.39 -5.39 26.13
CA GLU A 104 -18.90 -5.61 27.49
C GLU A 104 -20.32 -5.04 27.66
N ALA A 105 -20.59 -3.86 27.10
CA ALA A 105 -21.87 -3.18 27.26
C ALA A 105 -23.01 -3.80 26.42
N LEU A 106 -22.72 -4.30 25.22
CA LEU A 106 -23.73 -4.82 24.28
C LEU A 106 -24.57 -5.99 24.86
N PRO A 107 -23.97 -7.03 25.49
CA PRO A 107 -24.73 -8.12 26.09
C PRO A 107 -25.69 -7.64 27.19
N ALA A 108 -25.26 -6.70 28.04
CA ALA A 108 -26.11 -6.16 29.09
C ALA A 108 -27.31 -5.40 28.51
N LEU A 109 -27.08 -4.63 27.45
CA LEU A 109 -28.14 -3.91 26.73
C LEU A 109 -29.12 -4.87 26.04
N GLU A 110 -28.62 -5.90 25.37
CA GLU A 110 -29.47 -6.91 24.72
C GLU A 110 -30.31 -7.71 25.74
N MET A 111 -29.72 -8.07 26.87
CA MET A 111 -30.45 -8.72 27.96
C MET A 111 -31.55 -7.81 28.52
N ALA A 112 -31.26 -6.53 28.75
CA ALA A 112 -32.24 -5.56 29.21
C ALA A 112 -33.37 -5.37 28.18
N ALA A 113 -33.05 -5.24 26.90
CA ALA A 113 -34.04 -5.13 25.83
C ALA A 113 -34.94 -6.37 25.74
N LYS A 114 -34.35 -7.57 25.84
CA LYS A 114 -35.09 -8.83 25.90
C LYS A 114 -36.03 -8.88 27.11
N ALA A 115 -35.54 -8.53 28.29
CA ALA A 115 -36.34 -8.51 29.51
C ALA A 115 -37.54 -7.55 29.39
N VAL A 116 -37.33 -6.34 28.85
CA VAL A 116 -38.42 -5.38 28.61
C VAL A 116 -39.45 -5.93 27.60
N SER A 117 -38.99 -6.58 26.52
CA SER A 117 -39.91 -7.17 25.53
C SER A 117 -40.74 -8.35 26.06
N GLN A 118 -40.30 -8.99 27.15
CA GLN A 118 -41.03 -10.10 27.80
C GLN A 118 -42.11 -9.61 28.78
N ILE A 119 -42.16 -8.31 29.11
CA ILE A 119 -43.19 -7.74 29.98
C ILE A 119 -44.52 -7.74 29.24
N ASN A 120 -45.53 -8.35 29.85
CA ASN A 120 -46.86 -8.45 29.25
C ASN A 120 -47.68 -7.17 29.48
N LYS A 121 -48.56 -6.83 28.53
CA LYS A 121 -49.47 -5.66 28.65
C LYS A 121 -50.35 -5.68 29.90
N LYS A 122 -50.67 -6.88 30.40
CA LYS A 122 -51.45 -7.06 31.63
C LYS A 122 -50.69 -6.57 32.87
N GLU A 123 -49.40 -6.89 32.98
CA GLU A 123 -48.53 -6.50 34.09
C GLU A 123 -48.31 -4.98 34.11
N LEU A 124 -48.17 -4.35 32.93
CA LEU A 124 -48.13 -2.90 32.80
C LEU A 124 -49.45 -2.23 33.20
N GLY A 125 -50.59 -2.85 32.85
CA GLY A 125 -51.91 -2.38 33.26
C GLY A 125 -52.11 -2.41 34.78
N GLU A 126 -51.59 -3.42 35.45
CA GLU A 126 -51.62 -3.54 36.92
C GLU A 126 -50.78 -2.42 37.58
N ILE A 127 -49.59 -2.13 37.06
CA ILE A 127 -48.74 -1.01 37.53
C ILE A 127 -49.41 0.35 37.30
N ARG A 128 -50.06 0.55 36.14
CA ARG A 128 -50.81 1.77 35.82
C ARG A 128 -52.01 1.99 36.75
N GLY A 129 -52.67 0.91 37.16
CA GLY A 129 -53.83 0.93 38.05
C GLY A 129 -53.50 1.20 39.53
N MET A 130 -52.24 1.23 39.93
CA MET A 130 -51.84 1.49 41.32
C MET A 130 -52.14 2.95 41.72
N ALA A 131 -53.02 3.13 42.71
CA ALA A 131 -53.35 4.45 43.26
C ALA A 131 -52.15 5.13 43.92
N ALA A 132 -51.29 4.36 44.58
CA ALA A 132 -50.03 4.82 45.18
C ALA A 132 -48.92 3.78 44.95
N PRO A 133 -48.07 3.94 43.91
CA PRO A 133 -46.93 3.05 43.71
C PRO A 133 -45.88 3.26 44.82
N SER A 134 -45.14 2.21 45.14
CA SER A 134 -44.03 2.28 46.10
C SER A 134 -42.94 3.26 45.62
N GLU A 135 -42.18 3.82 46.55
CA GLU A 135 -41.11 4.79 46.21
C GLU A 135 -40.09 4.25 45.20
N LYS A 136 -39.83 2.94 45.25
CA LYS A 136 -38.92 2.28 44.30
C LYS A 136 -39.44 2.34 42.86
N ILE A 137 -40.74 2.11 42.67
CA ILE A 137 -41.38 2.16 41.35
C ILE A 137 -41.43 3.61 40.84
N LYS A 138 -41.74 4.58 41.71
CA LYS A 138 -41.75 6.01 41.35
C LYS A 138 -40.38 6.47 40.83
N LYS A 139 -39.30 6.12 41.52
CA LYS A 139 -37.93 6.48 41.11
C LYS A 139 -37.50 5.86 39.77
N VAL A 140 -37.89 4.61 39.50
CA VAL A 140 -37.60 3.95 38.21
C VAL A 140 -38.37 4.62 37.07
N VAL A 141 -39.66 4.93 37.28
CA VAL A 141 -40.48 5.60 36.26
C VAL A 141 -40.05 7.05 36.03
N GLU A 142 -39.62 7.76 37.09
CA GLU A 142 -38.99 9.07 36.96
C GLU A 142 -37.71 9.01 36.11
N ALA A 143 -36.82 8.04 36.37
CA ALA A 143 -35.61 7.87 35.58
C ALA A 143 -35.91 7.60 34.10
N VAL A 144 -36.91 6.76 33.80
CA VAL A 144 -37.35 6.48 32.42
C VAL A 144 -37.95 7.73 31.76
N CYS A 145 -38.80 8.48 32.46
CA CYS A 145 -39.38 9.73 31.93
C CYS A 145 -38.30 10.77 31.62
N VAL A 146 -37.26 10.86 32.45
CA VAL A 146 -36.11 11.74 32.19
C VAL A 146 -35.31 11.26 30.98
N CYS A 147 -35.03 9.95 30.84
CA CYS A 147 -34.37 9.40 29.65
C CYS A 147 -35.18 9.58 28.36
N LEU A 148 -36.51 9.69 28.46
CA LEU A 148 -37.42 9.95 27.34
C LEU A 148 -37.77 11.45 27.16
N GLU A 149 -37.11 12.35 27.92
CA GLU A 149 -37.31 13.80 27.89
C GLU A 149 -38.77 14.26 28.13
N GLU A 150 -39.54 13.51 28.92
CA GLU A 150 -40.93 13.82 29.24
C GLU A 150 -41.02 14.84 30.40
N GLN A 151 -41.86 15.86 30.24
CA GLN A 151 -41.98 16.92 31.24
C GLN A 151 -42.76 16.46 32.48
N PRO A 152 -42.29 16.78 33.70
CA PRO A 152 -43.03 16.48 34.92
C PRO A 152 -44.26 17.38 35.02
N LYS A 153 -45.33 16.87 35.63
CA LYS A 153 -46.50 17.68 35.97
C LYS A 153 -46.33 18.29 37.35
N ARG A 154 -46.69 19.56 37.49
CA ARG A 154 -46.76 20.22 38.79
C ARG A 154 -48.02 19.76 39.52
N VAL A 155 -47.84 19.08 40.64
CA VAL A 155 -48.92 18.62 41.52
C VAL A 155 -48.76 19.30 42.88
N VAL A 156 -49.87 19.60 43.56
CA VAL A 156 -49.87 20.18 44.90
C VAL A 156 -50.26 19.07 45.88
N ASP A 157 -49.34 18.72 46.76
CA ASP A 157 -49.59 17.72 47.80
C ASP A 157 -50.65 18.22 48.80
N PRO A 158 -51.35 17.34 49.54
CA PRO A 158 -52.31 17.72 50.59
C PRO A 158 -51.73 18.64 51.69
N ASN A 159 -50.40 18.71 51.79
CA ASN A 159 -49.65 19.59 52.71
C ASN A 159 -49.28 20.96 52.10
N GLY A 160 -49.85 21.33 50.94
CA GLY A 160 -49.68 22.66 50.33
C GLY A 160 -48.33 22.91 49.63
N LYS A 161 -47.47 21.89 49.51
CA LYS A 161 -46.20 21.98 48.76
C LYS A 161 -46.42 21.60 47.30
N ALA A 162 -45.87 22.41 46.38
CA ALA A 162 -45.86 22.09 44.95
C ALA A 162 -44.66 21.18 44.64
N THR A 163 -44.95 19.97 44.17
CA THR A 163 -43.96 18.96 43.76
C THR A 163 -44.09 18.67 42.28
N TYR A 164 -42.98 18.27 41.65
CA TYR A 164 -42.94 17.86 40.25
C TYR A 164 -43.09 16.34 40.20
N ASP A 165 -44.22 15.85 39.70
CA ASP A 165 -44.54 14.43 39.64
C ASP A 165 -44.45 13.91 38.20
N TYR A 166 -43.55 12.95 37.98
CA TYR A 166 -43.40 12.24 36.71
C TYR A 166 -44.40 11.08 36.56
N TRP A 167 -45.04 10.63 37.65
CA TRP A 167 -45.97 9.50 37.64
C TRP A 167 -47.25 9.80 36.84
N GLU A 168 -47.80 11.01 37.00
CA GLU A 168 -48.98 11.45 36.26
C GLU A 168 -48.69 11.77 34.78
N THR A 169 -47.43 12.01 34.42
CA THR A 169 -46.99 12.08 33.02
C THR A 169 -46.85 10.67 32.45
N ALA A 170 -46.22 9.76 33.19
CA ALA A 170 -46.03 8.36 32.80
C ALA A 170 -47.36 7.64 32.55
N LYS A 171 -48.35 7.75 33.45
CA LYS A 171 -49.69 7.14 33.27
C LYS A 171 -50.41 7.53 31.99
N LYS A 172 -50.11 8.72 31.44
CA LYS A 172 -50.73 9.24 30.22
C LYS A 172 -50.02 8.71 28.96
N LYS A 173 -48.75 8.33 29.07
CA LYS A 173 -47.88 7.90 27.95
C LYS A 173 -47.66 6.39 27.89
N VAL A 174 -47.88 5.66 28.99
CA VAL A 174 -47.92 4.18 29.08
C VAL A 174 -49.28 3.65 28.66
#